data_AF-A0A658KEV6-F1
#
_entry.id   AF-A0A658KEV6-F1
#
_cell.length_a   1.000
_cell.length_b   1.000
_cell.length_c   1.000
_cell.angle_alpha   90.00
_cell.angle_beta   90.00
_cell.angle_gamma   90.00
#
_symmetry.space_group_name_H-M   'P 1'
#
loop_
_entity.id
_entity.type
_entity.pdbx_description
1 polymer ?
#
loop_
_entity_poly.entity_id
_entity_poly.type
_entity_poly.pdbx_seq_one_letter_code
_entity_poly.pdbx_strand_id
1 'polypeptide(L)' 'MTTLAALLGALPLMLGFGVGAELRQPLGIAVVGGLLVSQMLTLFTTPVIYLQLERLFHKRHPAPAAPALVLHK' A
#
# COMPACT_ATOMS: atom_id res chain seq x y z
N MET A 1 -12.55 0.13 -0.49
CA MET A 1 -13.84 -0.38 0.01
C MET A 1 -13.81 -0.60 1.53
N THR A 2 -12.85 -1.35 2.08
CA THR A 2 -12.74 -1.62 3.53
C THR A 2 -12.37 -0.40 4.38
N THR A 3 -11.48 0.47 3.89
CA THR A 3 -11.03 1.66 4.63
C THR A 3 -12.16 2.63 4.96
N LEU A 4 -13.12 2.81 4.04
CA LEU A 4 -14.28 3.67 4.23
C LEU A 4 -15.21 3.14 5.32
N ALA A 5 -15.46 1.82 5.35
CA ALA A 5 -16.26 1.21 6.40
C ALA A 5 -15.61 1.37 7.79
N ALA A 6 -14.29 1.19 7.88
CA ALA A 6 -13.54 1.39 9.12
C ALA A 6 -13.52 2.87 9.57
N LEU A 7 -13.37 3.81 8.63
CA LEU A 7 -13.46 5.25 8.91
C LEU A 7 -14.84 5.66 9.43
N LEU A 8 -15.92 5.17 8.81
CA LEU A 8 -17.29 5.45 9.24
C LEU A 8 -17.58 4.87 10.64
N GLY A 9 -17.04 3.69 10.97
CA GLY A 9 -17.15 3.11 12.32
C GLY A 9 -16.31 3.83 13.38
N ALA A 10 -15.18 4.40 13.01
CA ALA A 10 -14.31 5.17 13.91
C ALA A 10 -14.78 6.61 14.13
N LEU A 11 -15.60 7.16 13.22
CA LEU A 11 -16.12 8.52 13.27
C LEU A 11 -16.86 8.88 14.57
N PRO A 12 -17.85 8.09 15.05
CA PRO A 12 -18.55 8.39 16.31
C PRO A 12 -17.64 8.27 17.54
N LEU A 13 -16.62 7.41 17.50
CA LEU A 13 -15.62 7.30 18.57
C LEU A 13 -14.75 8.57 18.63
N MET A 14 -14.32 9.07 17.47
CA MET A 14 -13.49 10.27 17.35
C MET A 14 -14.21 11.56 17.74
N LEU A 15 -15.53 11.65 17.50
CA LEU A 15 -16.33 12.82 17.85
C LEU A 15 -16.69 12.89 19.34
N GLY A 16 -16.42 11.83 20.11
CA GLY A 16 -16.44 11.89 21.58
C GLY A 16 -17.83 12.16 22.18
N PHE A 17 -18.86 11.41 21.77
CA PHE A 17 -20.20 11.56 22.34
C PHE A 17 -20.36 10.79 23.67
N GLY A 18 -20.64 11.50 24.77
CA GLY A 18 -21.05 10.93 26.06
C GLY A 18 -19.97 10.80 27.14
N VAL A 19 -20.36 10.28 28.31
CA VAL A 19 -19.47 10.10 29.48
C VAL A 19 -18.42 9.01 29.18
N GLY A 20 -17.14 9.31 29.41
CA GLY A 20 -16.02 8.42 29.05
C GLY A 20 -15.49 8.61 27.61
N ALA A 21 -15.94 9.65 26.91
CA ALA A 21 -15.43 10.05 25.59
C ALA A 21 -13.92 10.35 25.61
N GLU A 22 -13.38 10.82 26.73
CA GLU A 22 -11.96 11.19 26.86
C GLU A 22 -11.00 10.02 26.62
N LEU A 23 -11.45 8.78 26.86
CA LEU A 23 -10.70 7.56 26.56
C LEU A 23 -10.96 7.00 25.16
N ARG A 24 -12.13 7.27 24.59
CA ARG A 24 -12.57 6.70 23.29
C ARG A 24 -12.14 7.56 22.10
N GLN A 25 -12.12 8.87 22.30
CA GLN A 25 -11.67 9.86 21.34
C GLN A 25 -10.22 9.62 20.87
N PRO A 26 -9.21 9.47 21.75
CA PRO A 26 -7.84 9.20 21.31
C PRO A 26 -7.71 7.86 20.56
N LEU A 27 -8.51 6.85 20.93
CA LEU A 27 -8.55 5.56 20.25
C LEU A 27 -9.11 5.70 18.81
N GLY A 28 -10.18 6.48 18.64
CA GLY A 28 -10.73 6.80 17.31
C GLY A 28 -9.72 7.53 16.42
N ILE A 29 -9.02 8.53 16.96
CA ILE A 29 -7.97 9.28 16.24
C ILE A 29 -6.83 8.34 15.81
N ALA A 30 -6.38 7.45 16.69
CA ALA A 30 -5.31 6.50 16.39
C ALA A 30 -5.70 5.53 15.25
N VAL A 31 -6.95 5.05 15.22
CA VAL A 31 -7.44 4.17 14.16
C VAL A 31 -7.51 4.90 12.81
N VAL A 32 -8.10 6.10 12.79
CA VAL A 32 -8.21 6.91 11.56
C VAL A 32 -6.81 7.23 11.01
N GLY A 33 -5.91 7.71 11.86
CA GLY A 33 -4.53 8.01 11.49
C GLY A 33 -3.77 6.77 11.00
N GLY A 34 -3.89 5.64 11.72
CA GLY A 34 -3.26 4.38 11.35
C GLY A 34 -3.74 3.85 10.00
N LEU A 35 -5.03 3.97 9.71
CA LEU A 35 -5.60 3.57 8.41
C LEU A 35 -5.10 4.45 7.26
N LEU A 36 -5.03 5.77 7.46
CA LEU A 36 -4.49 6.68 6.46
C LEU A 36 -3.01 6.38 6.17
N VAL A 37 -2.20 6.21 7.22
CA VAL A 37 -0.79 5.84 7.09
C VAL A 37 -0.65 4.49 6.41
N SER A 38 -1.46 3.49 6.77
CA SER A 38 -1.42 2.15 6.17
C SER A 38 -1.77 2.17 4.68
N GLN A 39 -2.73 3.01 4.26
CA GLN A 39 -3.02 3.21 2.83
C GLN A 39 -1.86 3.85 2.08
N MET A 40 -1.25 4.89 2.65
CA MET A 40 -0.07 5.52 2.07
C MET A 40 1.08 4.52 1.96
N LEU A 41 1.39 3.81 3.05
CA LEU A 41 2.42 2.78 3.05
C LEU A 41 2.13 1.73 1.99
N THR A 42 0.90 1.22 1.88
CA THR A 42 0.57 0.18 0.90
C THR A 42 0.71 0.67 -0.53
N LEU A 43 0.21 1.87 -0.83
CA LEU A 43 0.29 2.48 -2.16
C LEU A 43 1.73 2.75 -2.62
N PHE A 44 2.62 3.10 -1.69
CA PHE A 44 4.04 3.33 -2.00
C PHE A 44 4.88 2.04 -1.94
N THR A 45 4.63 1.18 -0.96
CA THR A 45 5.42 -0.03 -0.72
C THR A 45 5.22 -1.05 -1.83
N THR A 46 4.00 -1.22 -2.33
CA THR A 46 3.70 -2.18 -3.41
C THR A 46 4.53 -1.92 -4.68
N PRO A 47 4.51 -0.72 -5.29
CA PRO A 47 5.32 -0.44 -6.48
C PRO A 47 6.82 -0.42 -6.18
N VAL A 48 7.24 0.07 -5.03
CA VAL A 48 8.66 0.07 -4.64
C VAL A 48 9.19 -1.36 -4.55
N ILE A 49 8.47 -2.25 -3.87
CA ILE A 49 8.85 -3.67 -3.78
C ILE A 49 8.81 -4.32 -5.17
N TYR A 50 7.79 -4.02 -5.99
CA TYR A 50 7.71 -4.53 -7.36
C TYR A 50 8.95 -4.18 -8.18
N LEU A 51 9.36 -2.91 -8.19
CA LEU A 51 10.55 -2.46 -8.92
C LEU A 51 11.85 -3.08 -8.37
N GLN A 52 11.93 -3.28 -7.05
CA GLN A 52 13.09 -3.91 -6.42
C GLN A 52 13.18 -5.40 -6.77
N LEU A 53 12.05 -6.11 -6.74
CA LEU A 53 11.96 -7.50 -7.20
C LEU A 53 12.25 -7.59 -8.69
N GLU A 54 11.67 -6.72 -9.51
CA GLU A 54 11.93 -6.67 -10.95
C GLU A 54 13.42 -6.52 -11.23
N ARG A 55 14.13 -5.59 -10.58
CA ARG A 55 15.59 -5.43 -10.71
C ARG A 55 16.38 -6.67 -10.29
N LEU A 56 15.89 -7.42 -9.29
CA LEU A 56 16.51 -8.66 -8.84
C LEU A 56 16.30 -9.80 -9.85
N PHE A 57 15.11 -9.90 -10.43
CA PHE A 57 14.75 -10.95 -11.38
C PHE A 57 15.18 -10.64 -12.84
N HIS A 58 15.26 -9.36 -13.25
CA HIS A 58 15.72 -8.95 -14.58
C HIS A 58 17.20 -9.26 -14.83
N LYS A 59 17.99 -9.55 -13.79
CA LYS A 59 19.36 -10.08 -13.96
C LYS A 59 19.40 -11.49 -14.57
N ARG A 60 18.25 -12.14 -14.81
CA ARG A 60 18.17 -13.51 -15.35
C ARG A 60 17.53 -13.62 -16.73
N HIS A 61 17.31 -12.52 -17.46
CA HIS A 61 17.08 -12.61 -18.90
C HIS A 61 18.39 -12.31 -19.65
N PRO A 62 19.15 -13.35 -20.06
CA PRO A 62 20.08 -13.16 -21.16
C PRO A 62 19.26 -12.61 -22.32
N ALA A 63 19.70 -11.50 -22.90
CA ALA A 63 19.12 -10.98 -24.13
C ALA A 63 18.89 -12.16 -25.09
N PRO A 64 17.70 -12.31 -25.70
CA PRO A 64 17.54 -13.27 -26.77
C PRO A 64 18.60 -12.91 -27.80
N ALA A 65 19.55 -13.83 -28.00
CA ALA A 65 20.64 -13.67 -28.93
C ALA A 65 20.03 -13.14 -30.23
N ALA A 66 20.48 -11.95 -30.64
CA ALA A 66 20.06 -11.35 -31.88
C ALA A 66 20.09 -12.46 -32.95
N PRO A 67 19.00 -12.67 -33.72
CA PRO A 67 19.03 -13.66 -34.78
C PRO A 67 20.14 -13.22 -35.75
N ALA A 68 21.30 -13.87 -35.60
CA ALA A 68 22.37 -13.89 -36.56
C ALA A 68 21.87 -14.68 -37.77
N LEU A 69 20.93 -14.06 -38.49
CA LEU A 69 20.31 -14.59 -39.70
C LEU A 69 20.14 -13.44 -40.70
N VAL A 70 21.22 -12.67 -40.86
CA VAL A 70 21.68 -12.27 -42.18
C VAL A 70 22.70 -13.33 -42.60
N LEU A 71 22.32 -14.45 -43.24
CA LEU A 71 23.20 -15.22 -44.16
C LEU A 71 22.57 -16.51 -44.73
N HIS A 72 21.67 -16.39 -45.72
CA HIS A 72 21.48 -17.37 -46.80
C HIS A 72 20.51 -16.69 -47.79
N LYS A 73 20.94 -15.77 -48.66
CA LYS A 73 21.51 -16.06 -49.98
C LYS A 73 21.00 -17.34 -50.63
#